data_AF-A0A846PVM9-F1
#
_entry.id   AF-A0A846PVM9-F1
#
_cell.length_a   1.000
_cell.length_b   1.000
_cell.length_c   1.000
_cell.angle_alpha   90.00
_cell.angle_beta   90.00
_cell.angle_gamma   90.00
#
_symmetry.space_group_name_H-M   'P 1'
#
loop_
_entity.id
_entity.type
_entity.pdbx_description
1 polymer ?
#
loop_
_entity_poly.entity_id
_entity_poly.type
_entity_poly.pdbx_seq_one_letter_code
_entity_poly.pdbx_strand_id
1 'polypeptide(L)' 'MTYCIGKCKNYKAQKPARIGRYAAGQKRCNYCEVFVDYEGTTCPCCNRQLRCLPRSRKGKEKYLEQIIN' A
#
# COMPACT_ATOMS: atom_id res chain seq x y z
N MET A 1 4.06 -18.00 -8.35
CA MET A 1 2.87 -17.48 -9.07
C MET A 1 3.14 -16.02 -9.44
N THR A 2 3.22 -15.69 -10.73
CA THR A 2 3.66 -14.35 -11.23
C THR A 2 2.51 -13.45 -11.73
N TYR A 3 1.27 -13.94 -11.72
CA TYR A 3 0.08 -13.23 -12.20
C TYR A 3 -0.93 -12.97 -11.07
N CYS A 4 -1.88 -12.07 -11.32
CA CYS A 4 -2.89 -11.65 -10.34
C CYS A 4 -4.07 -12.61 -10.37
N ILE A 5 -4.30 -13.34 -9.27
CA ILE A 5 -5.44 -14.26 -9.07
C ILE A 5 -6.65 -13.60 -8.38
N GLY A 6 -6.65 -12.28 -8.20
CA GLY A 6 -7.75 -11.52 -7.59
C GLY A 6 -7.84 -11.54 -6.05
N LYS A 7 -7.13 -12.42 -5.33
CA LYS A 7 -7.20 -12.52 -3.85
C LYS A 7 -6.91 -11.20 -3.09
N CYS A 8 -6.12 -10.30 -3.67
CA CYS A 8 -5.80 -9.00 -3.06
C CYS A 8 -7.02 -8.08 -2.94
N LYS A 9 -8.11 -8.33 -3.69
CA LYS A 9 -9.35 -7.54 -3.60
C LYS A 9 -10.06 -7.72 -2.26
N ASN A 10 -9.90 -8.88 -1.61
CA ASN A 10 -10.49 -9.16 -0.30
C ASN A 10 -9.86 -8.31 0.81
N TYR A 11 -8.61 -7.88 0.60
CA TYR A 11 -7.85 -7.03 1.52
C TYR A 11 -7.85 -5.56 1.09
N LYS A 12 -8.69 -5.18 0.12
CA LYS A 12 -8.67 -3.83 -0.46
C LYS A 12 -8.96 -2.79 0.62
N ALA A 13 -8.00 -1.90 0.86
CA ALA A 13 -8.15 -0.83 1.83
C ALA A 13 -9.04 0.29 1.27
N GLN A 14 -9.85 0.87 2.15
CA GLN A 14 -10.63 2.07 1.84
C GLN A 14 -9.74 3.31 1.89
N LYS A 15 -10.08 4.35 1.11
CA LYS A 15 -9.30 5.60 1.15
C LYS A 15 -9.54 6.31 2.50
N PRO A 16 -8.50 6.59 3.29
CA PRO A 16 -8.64 7.34 4.53
C PRO A 16 -9.03 8.80 4.22
N ALA A 17 -9.81 9.41 5.13
CA ALA A 17 -10.37 10.74 4.92
C ALA A 17 -9.39 11.88 5.23
N ARG A 18 -8.60 11.75 6.30
CA ARG A 18 -7.76 12.85 6.83
C ARG A 18 -6.26 12.67 6.60
N ILE A 19 -5.78 11.42 6.62
CA ILE A 19 -4.36 11.09 6.48
C ILE A 19 -4.08 10.43 5.13
N GLY A 20 -2.81 10.42 4.72
CA GLY A 20 -2.36 9.72 3.53
C GLY A 20 -2.44 8.20 3.69
N ARG A 21 -2.61 7.47 2.57
CA ARG A 21 -2.74 6.00 2.58
C ARG A 21 -1.57 5.30 3.28
N TYR A 22 -0.33 5.70 2.97
CA TYR A 22 0.86 5.12 3.60
C TYR A 22 0.99 5.49 5.08
N ALA A 23 0.57 6.71 5.46
CA ALA A 23 0.52 7.13 6.87
C ALA A 23 -0.53 6.34 7.66
N ALA A 24 -1.63 5.94 7.01
CA ALA A 24 -2.63 5.03 7.55
C ALA A 24 -2.18 3.55 7.60
N GLY A 25 -0.91 3.24 7.29
CA GLY A 25 -0.39 1.87 7.26
C GLY A 25 -0.77 1.04 6.02
N GLN A 26 -1.52 1.61 5.07
CA GLN A 26 -1.95 0.90 3.88
C GLN A 26 -0.78 0.67 2.92
N LYS A 27 -0.71 -0.54 2.37
CA LYS A 27 0.38 -0.94 1.48
C LYS A 27 -0.11 -1.08 0.06
N ARG A 28 0.68 -0.70 -0.94
CA ARG A 28 0.30 -0.81 -2.37
C ARG A 28 0.99 -1.99 -3.04
N CYS A 29 0.24 -2.86 -3.70
CA CYS A 29 0.81 -3.78 -4.67
C CYS A 29 1.03 -3.05 -6.01
N ASN A 30 2.25 -3.05 -6.54
CA ASN A 30 2.54 -2.37 -7.81
C ASN A 30 2.00 -3.08 -9.04
N TYR A 31 1.83 -4.39 -8.95
CA TYR A 31 1.41 -5.22 -10.06
C TYR A 31 -0.12 -5.33 -10.10
N CYS A 32 -0.76 -5.58 -8.94
CA CYS A 32 -2.22 -5.58 -8.84
C CYS A 32 -2.82 -4.18 -8.72
N GLU A 33 -1.98 -3.15 -8.58
CA GLU A 33 -2.33 -1.72 -8.47
C GLU A 33 -3.29 -1.32 -7.35
N VAL A 34 -3.49 -2.23 -6.39
CA VAL A 34 -4.43 -2.08 -5.28
C VAL A 34 -3.72 -1.69 -3.99
N PHE A 35 -4.38 -0.88 -3.17
CA PHE A 35 -3.99 -0.65 -1.78
C PHE A 35 -4.66 -1.70 -0.91
N VAL A 36 -3.88 -2.34 -0.04
CA VAL A 36 -4.33 -3.39 0.85
C VAL A 36 -4.03 -3.06 2.30
N ASP A 37 -4.94 -3.50 3.15
CA ASP A 37 -4.71 -3.63 4.59
C ASP A 37 -4.37 -5.10 4.83
N TYR A 38 -3.07 -5.38 4.93
CA TYR A 38 -2.55 -6.73 5.05
C TYR A 38 -1.28 -6.71 5.89
N GLU A 39 -1.21 -7.59 6.88
CA GLU A 39 -0.09 -7.65 7.83
C GLU A 39 1.23 -8.01 7.13
N GLY A 40 1.18 -8.90 6.14
CA GLY A 40 2.36 -9.33 5.40
C GLY A 40 3.02 -8.22 4.57
N THR A 41 4.27 -8.46 4.19
CA THR A 41 5.07 -7.57 3.31
C THR A 41 4.91 -7.93 1.84
N THR A 42 4.20 -9.01 1.54
CA THR A 42 4.06 -9.59 0.21
C THR A 42 2.58 -9.71 -0.14
N CYS A 43 2.23 -9.36 -1.38
CA CYS A 43 0.86 -9.39 -1.86
C CYS A 43 0.33 -10.84 -1.83
N PRO A 44 -0.81 -11.13 -1.17
CA PRO A 44 -1.39 -12.48 -1.07
C PRO A 44 -1.94 -13.00 -2.41
N CYS A 45 -1.87 -12.18 -3.46
CA CYS A 45 -2.37 -12.48 -4.79
C CYS A 45 -1.24 -12.84 -5.76
N CYS A 46 -0.26 -11.96 -5.94
CA CYS A 46 0.78 -12.11 -6.95
C CYS A 46 2.18 -12.37 -6.36
N ASN A 47 2.28 -12.57 -5.03
CA ASN A 47 3.53 -12.76 -4.29
C ASN A 47 4.63 -11.70 -4.52
N ARG A 48 4.25 -10.49 -4.93
CA ARG A 48 5.20 -9.37 -5.05
C ARG A 48 5.21 -8.54 -3.78
N GLN A 49 6.38 -8.01 -3.44
CA GLN A 49 6.54 -7.12 -2.29
C GLN A 49 5.61 -5.90 -2.40
N LEU A 50 4.91 -5.63 -1.31
CA LEU A 50 4.04 -4.48 -1.15
C LEU A 50 4.88 -3.24 -0.86
N ARG A 51 4.52 -2.11 -1.46
CA ARG A 51 5.12 -0.83 -1.11
C ARG A 51 4.47 -0.26 0.14
N CYS A 52 5.28 -0.02 1.16
CA CYS A 52 4.88 0.68 2.39
C CYS A 52 5.18 2.19 2.32
N LEU A 53 5.93 2.65 1.32
CA LEU A 53 6.32 4.05 1.18
C LEU A 53 6.04 4.61 -0.22
N PRO A 54 5.79 5.93 -0.34
CA PRO A 54 5.72 6.62 -1.63
C PRO A 54 7.01 6.48 -2.45
N ARG A 55 6.88 6.49 -3.78
CA ARG A 55 8.03 6.40 -4.70
C ARG A 55 8.74 7.73 -4.90
N SER A 56 7.98 8.81 -5.03
CA SER A 56 8.50 10.15 -5.33
C SER A 56 9.06 10.82 -4.08
N ARG A 57 10.10 11.65 -4.27
CA ARG A 57 10.70 12.48 -3.21
C ARG A 57 9.63 13.34 -2.52
N LYS A 58 8.84 14.10 -3.29
CA LYS A 58 7.70 14.89 -2.79
C LYS A 58 6.69 14.07 -2.00
N GLY A 59 6.46 12.81 -2.39
CA GLY A 59 5.57 11.92 -1.66
C GLY A 59 6.15 11.48 -0.31
N LYS A 60 7.46 11.22 -0.26
CA LYS A 60 8.17 10.87 0.97
C LYS A 60 8.21 12.04 1.94
N GLU A 61 8.51 13.26 1.47
CA GLU A 61 8.48 14.49 2.26
C GLU A 61 7.11 14.64 2.97
N LYS A 62 6.01 14.58 2.20
CA LYS A 62 4.64 14.61 2.75
C LYS A 62 4.30 13.48 3.71
N TYR A 63 4.86 12.29 3.49
CA TYR A 63 4.66 11.16 4.39
C TYR A 63 5.35 11.41 5.73
N LEU A 64 6.60 11.90 5.72
CA LEU A 64 7.34 12.23 6.93
C LEU A 64 6.67 13.36 7.72
N GLU A 65 6.20 14.40 7.04
CA GLU A 65 5.44 15.51 7.66
C GLU A 65 4.19 15.03 8.41
N GLN A 66 3.54 13.95 7.95
CA GLN A 66 2.34 13.37 8.58
C GLN A 66 2.63 12.40 9.72
N ILE A 67 3.85 11.86 9.80
CA ILE A 67 4.23 10.85 10.81
C ILE A 67 4.88 11.51 12.04
N ILE A 68 5.52 12.67 11.86
CA ILE A 68 6.29 13.37 12.90
C ILE A 68 5.40 14.29 13.77
N ASN A 69 4.15 14.53 13.35
CA ASN A 69 3.15 15.36 14.04
C ASN A 69 2.20 14.48 14.87
#